data_AF-A0A0H4J068-F1
#
_entry.id   AF-A0A0H4J068-F1
#
_cell.length_a   1.000
_cell.length_b   1.000
_cell.length_c   1.000
_cell.angle_alpha   90.00
_cell.angle_beta   90.00
_cell.angle_gamma   90.00
#
_symmetry.space_group_name_H-M   'P 1'
#
loop_
_entity.id
_entity.type
_entity.pdbx_description
1 polymer ?
#
loop_
_entity_poly.entity_id
_entity_poly.type
_entity_poly.pdbx_seq_one_letter_code
_entity_poly.pdbx_strand_id
1 'polypeptide(L)'
;MTKIISVFCLLFSIIAFSMDFLFNAREAIHKGLDTVEINDCRYQSQQALNFLKFGAYSNKIVEDHLKQASSSKSIKKCHQYLKTCIGLI
;
A
#
# COMPACT_ATOMS: atom_id res chain seq x y z
N MET A 1 -35.44 -2.31 -17.64
CA MET A 1 -33.97 -2.25 -17.85
C MET A 1 -33.23 -1.41 -16.79
N THR A 2 -33.74 -1.32 -15.55
CA THR A 2 -33.15 -0.47 -14.48
C THR A 2 -32.18 -1.20 -13.55
N LYS A 3 -32.29 -2.53 -13.44
CA LYS A 3 -31.44 -3.33 -12.54
C LYS A 3 -29.99 -3.46 -13.01
N ILE A 4 -29.77 -3.50 -14.34
CA ILE A 4 -28.44 -3.68 -14.93
C ILE A 4 -27.58 -2.44 -14.71
N ILE A 5 -28.14 -1.24 -14.94
CA ILE A 5 -27.44 0.05 -14.79
C ILE A 5 -27.00 0.27 -13.32
N SER A 6 -27.84 -0.10 -12.36
CA SER A 6 -27.51 0.00 -10.93
C SER A 6 -26.34 -0.91 -10.52
N VAL A 7 -26.25 -2.12 -11.08
CA VAL A 7 -25.14 -3.06 -10.80
C VAL A 7 -23.82 -2.54 -11.39
N PHE A 8 -23.85 -1.96 -12.58
CA PHE A 8 -22.65 -1.34 -13.17
C PHE A 8 -22.14 -0.14 -12.37
N CYS A 9 -23.04 0.73 -11.86
CA CYS A 9 -22.63 1.83 -10.98
C CYS A 9 -22.01 1.35 -9.66
N LEU A 10 -22.57 0.30 -9.05
CA LEU A 10 -22.02 -0.30 -7.83
C LEU A 10 -20.62 -0.90 -8.07
N LEU A 11 -20.44 -1.62 -9.17
CA LEU A 11 -19.13 -2.17 -9.53
C LEU A 11 -18.09 -1.07 -9.81
N PHE A 12 -18.48 0.00 -10.51
CA PHE A 12 -17.59 1.13 -10.78
C PHE A 12 -17.18 1.88 -9.50
N SER A 13 -18.11 2.01 -8.56
CA SER A 13 -17.87 2.61 -7.23
C SER A 13 -16.85 1.81 -6.41
N ILE A 14 -16.95 0.47 -6.44
CA ILE A 14 -16.05 -0.43 -5.72
C ILE A 14 -14.64 -0.41 -6.34
N ILE A 15 -14.57 -0.35 -7.67
CA ILE A 15 -13.29 -0.27 -8.40
C ILE A 15 -12.61 1.09 -8.16
N ALA A 16 -13.37 2.19 -8.13
CA ALA A 16 -12.81 3.50 -7.79
C ALA A 16 -12.24 3.51 -6.38
N PHE A 17 -12.98 2.97 -5.41
CA PHE A 17 -12.56 2.92 -4.00
C PHE A 17 -11.31 2.05 -3.78
N SER A 18 -11.15 0.94 -4.51
CA SER A 18 -9.95 0.09 -4.40
C SER A 18 -8.71 0.71 -5.06
N MET A 19 -8.88 1.45 -6.15
CA MET A 19 -7.78 2.19 -6.80
C MET A 19 -7.23 3.30 -5.90
N ASP A 20 -8.09 3.97 -5.12
CA ASP A 20 -7.68 5.00 -4.16
C ASP A 20 -6.76 4.42 -3.07
N PHE A 21 -7.04 3.22 -2.57
CA PHE A 21 -6.17 2.58 -1.57
C PHE A 21 -4.83 2.12 -2.13
N LEU A 22 -4.80 1.58 -3.34
CA LEU A 22 -3.55 1.20 -4.00
C LEU A 22 -2.67 2.42 -4.26
N PHE A 23 -3.28 3.53 -4.71
CA PHE A 23 -2.60 4.80 -4.88
C PHE A 23 -2.02 5.30 -3.54
N ASN A 24 -2.83 5.34 -2.48
CA ASN A 24 -2.38 5.78 -1.15
C ASN A 24 -1.27 4.88 -0.58
N ALA A 25 -1.35 3.56 -0.81
CA ALA A 25 -0.30 2.63 -0.42
C ALA A 25 1.02 2.92 -1.15
N ARG A 26 0.94 3.19 -2.46
CA ARG A 26 2.11 3.52 -3.29
C ARG A 26 2.72 4.85 -2.87
N GLU A 27 1.89 5.86 -2.61
CA GLU A 27 2.35 7.17 -2.13
C GLU A 27 3.06 7.05 -0.77
N ALA A 28 2.51 6.28 0.17
CA ALA A 28 3.15 6.01 1.45
C ALA A 28 4.51 5.30 1.25
N ILE A 29 4.60 4.32 0.35
CA ILE A 29 5.88 3.65 0.04
C ILE A 29 6.90 4.65 -0.51
N HIS A 30 6.51 5.55 -1.41
CA HIS A 30 7.41 6.59 -1.93
C HIS A 30 7.90 7.53 -0.84
N LYS A 31 7.00 8.03 0.02
CA LYS A 31 7.37 8.85 1.19
C LYS A 31 8.37 8.12 2.10
N GLY A 32 8.17 6.81 2.31
CA GLY A 32 9.08 5.98 3.08
C GLY A 32 10.44 5.72 2.41
N LEU A 33 10.57 5.91 1.09
CA LEU A 33 11.84 5.80 0.36
C LEU A 33 12.60 7.12 0.29
N ASP A 34 11.89 8.24 0.31
CA ASP A 34 12.45 9.59 0.21
C ASP A 34 12.98 10.09 1.56
N THR A 35 12.49 9.51 2.66
CA THR A 35 12.92 9.87 4.01
C THR A 35 14.30 9.33 4.37
N VAL A 36 15.03 10.05 5.22
CA VAL A 36 16.30 9.58 5.80
C VAL A 36 16.13 9.11 7.24
N GLU A 37 14.95 9.32 7.82
CA GLU A 37 14.63 8.98 9.20
C GLU A 37 14.02 7.59 9.32
N ILE A 38 14.60 6.75 10.18
CA ILE A 38 14.10 5.38 10.37
C ILE A 38 12.67 5.34 10.91
N ASN A 39 12.29 6.27 11.78
CA ASN A 39 10.96 6.29 12.38
C ASN A 39 9.89 6.66 11.34
N ASP A 40 10.18 7.62 10.47
CA ASP A 40 9.28 7.98 9.38
C ASP A 40 9.18 6.83 8.37
N CYS A 41 10.30 6.21 7.97
CA CYS A 41 10.25 5.04 7.07
C CYS A 41 9.36 3.91 7.64
N ARG A 42 9.47 3.62 8.94
CA ARG A 42 8.63 2.62 9.61
C ARG A 42 7.15 3.02 9.62
N TYR A 43 6.88 4.29 9.92
CA TYR A 43 5.54 4.84 9.95
C TYR A 43 4.86 4.74 8.58
N GLN A 44 5.54 5.19 7.52
CA GLN A 44 5.04 5.10 6.15
C GLN A 44 4.84 3.65 5.70
N SER A 45 5.75 2.74 6.07
CA SER A 45 5.59 1.30 5.82
C SER A 45 4.32 0.72 6.46
N GLN A 46 4.02 1.15 7.69
CA GLN A 46 2.81 0.75 8.40
C GLN A 46 1.54 1.35 7.76
N GLN A 47 1.60 2.62 7.32
CA GLN A 47 0.50 3.23 6.58
C GLN A 47 0.20 2.49 5.28
N ALA A 48 1.23 2.19 4.48
CA ALA A 48 1.08 1.42 3.25
C ALA A 48 0.42 0.06 3.52
N LEU A 49 0.84 -0.64 4.58
CA LEU A 49 0.24 -1.93 4.97
C LEU A 49 -1.24 -1.78 5.33
N ASN A 50 -1.61 -0.70 6.03
CA ASN A 50 -3.00 -0.43 6.39
C ASN A 50 -3.84 -0.16 5.14
N PHE A 51 -3.36 0.68 4.21
CA PHE A 51 -4.07 0.96 2.95
C PHE A 51 -4.31 -0.30 2.14
N LEU A 52 -3.32 -1.18 1.98
CA LEU A 52 -3.49 -2.45 1.25
C LEU A 52 -4.53 -3.36 1.90
N LYS A 53 -4.56 -3.43 3.24
CA LYS A 53 -5.58 -4.20 3.98
C LYS A 53 -6.99 -3.63 3.80
N PHE A 54 -7.14 -2.30 3.84
CA PHE A 54 -8.44 -1.66 3.63
C PHE A 54 -8.94 -1.78 2.18
N GLY A 55 -8.03 -1.76 1.21
CA GLY A 55 -8.33 -1.97 -0.20
C GLY A 55 -8.57 -3.44 -0.61
N ALA A 56 -8.56 -4.38 0.35
CA ALA A 56 -8.64 -5.83 0.11
C ALA A 56 -7.57 -6.36 -0.88
N TYR A 57 -6.41 -5.69 -0.95
CA TYR A 57 -5.29 -6.14 -1.77
C TYR A 57 -4.46 -7.18 -1.01
N SER A 58 -4.50 -8.44 -1.45
CA SER A 58 -3.81 -9.55 -0.77
C SER A 58 -2.57 -10.01 -1.56
N ASN A 59 -1.49 -9.23 -1.51
CA ASN A 59 -0.17 -9.73 -1.92
C ASN A 59 0.67 -10.02 -0.67
N LYS A 60 0.77 -11.30 -0.31
CA LYS A 60 1.48 -11.75 0.89
C LYS A 60 2.95 -11.33 0.90
N ILE A 61 3.61 -11.34 -0.26
CA ILE A 61 5.02 -10.92 -0.38
C ILE A 61 5.14 -9.44 -0.01
N VAL A 62 4.27 -8.60 -0.54
CA VAL A 62 4.23 -7.16 -0.25
C VAL A 62 3.93 -6.92 1.24
N GLU A 63 2.93 -7.60 1.80
CA GLU A 63 2.61 -7.47 3.22
C GLU A 63 3.80 -7.83 4.13
N ASP A 64 4.49 -8.93 3.83
CA ASP A 64 5.63 -9.38 4.62
C ASP A 64 6.79 -8.41 4.52
N HIS A 65 7.06 -7.83 3.35
CA HIS A 65 8.07 -6.79 3.18
C HIS A 65 7.69 -5.50 3.91
N LEU A 66 6.43 -5.09 3.89
CA LEU A 66 5.96 -3.92 4.64
C LEU A 66 6.05 -4.12 6.16
N LYS A 67 5.76 -5.33 6.67
CA LYS A 67 5.97 -5.69 8.10
C LYS A 67 7.45 -5.68 8.47
N GLN A 68 8.32 -6.15 7.58
CA GLN A 68 9.77 -6.11 7.80
C GLN A 68 10.32 -4.68 7.74
N ALA A 69 9.77 -3.83 6.87
CA ALA A 69 10.11 -2.41 6.79
C ALA A 69 9.66 -1.66 8.04
N SER A 70 8.43 -1.88 8.53
CA SER A 70 7.89 -1.22 9.72
C SER A 70 8.60 -1.60 11.03
N SER A 71 9.29 -2.74 11.05
CA SER A 71 10.09 -3.21 12.19
C SER A 71 11.61 -3.07 11.97
N SER A 72 12.05 -2.53 10.83
CA SER A 72 13.47 -2.45 10.48
C SER A 72 14.25 -1.58 11.44
N LYS A 73 15.46 -2.00 11.84
CA LYS A 73 16.38 -1.19 12.69
C LYS A 73 17.30 -0.27 11.89
N SER A 74 17.27 -0.32 10.57
CA SER A 74 18.17 0.42 9.69
C SER A 74 17.41 1.04 8.53
N ILE A 75 17.70 2.30 8.22
CA ILE A 75 17.09 3.00 7.09
C ILE A 75 17.38 2.29 5.76
N LYS A 76 18.61 1.78 5.58
CA LYS A 76 19.00 1.03 4.38
C LYS A 76 18.16 -0.23 4.19
N LYS A 77 17.93 -1.00 5.26
CA LYS A 77 17.08 -2.20 5.22
C LYS A 77 15.60 -1.83 4.99
N CYS A 78 15.13 -0.75 5.62
CA CYS A 78 13.77 -0.25 5.43
C CYS A 78 13.52 0.08 3.94
N HIS A 79 14.42 0.86 3.33
CA HIS A 79 14.36 1.18 1.90
C HIS A 79 14.47 -0.05 1.01
N GLN A 80 15.31 -1.02 1.37
CA GLN A 80 15.43 -2.26 0.60
C GLN A 80 14.10 -3.01 0.53
N TYR A 81 13.39 -3.15 1.66
CA TYR A 81 12.09 -3.79 1.67
C TYR A 81 11.03 -2.98 0.90
N LEU A 82 11.01 -1.66 1.05
CA LEU A 82 10.08 -0.78 0.34
C LEU A 82 10.30 -0.79 -1.18
N LYS A 83 11.55 -0.86 -1.66
CA LYS A 83 11.86 -0.99 -3.09
C LYS A 83 11.29 -2.27 -3.68
N THR A 84 11.33 -3.38 -2.94
CA THR A 84 10.70 -4.63 -3.37
C THR A 84 9.18 -4.47 -3.52
N CYS A 85 8.54 -3.68 -2.64
CA CYS A 85 7.10 -3.43 -2.71
C CYS A 85 6.67 -2.68 -3.98
N ILE A 86 7.43 -1.67 -4.44
CA ILE A 86 7.08 -0.90 -5.66
C ILE A 86 6.99 -1.77 -6.91
N GLY A 87 7.87 -2.77 -7.05
CA GLY A 87 7.86 -3.67 -8.21
C GLY A 87 6.69 -4.66 -8.21
N LEU A 88 5.94 -4.74 -7.11
CA LEU A 88 4.89 -5.73 -6.85
C LEU A 88 3.51 -5.09 -6.60
N ILE A 89 3.42 -3.75 -6.67
CA ILE A 89 2.19 -2.94 -6.57
C ILE A 89 2.14 -2.00 -7.78
#